data_AF-A0A6L3A1A8-F1
#
_entry.id   AF-A0A6L3A1A8-F1
#
_cell.length_a   1.000
_cell.length_b   1.000
_cell.length_c   1.000
_cell.angle_alpha   90.00
_cell.angle_beta   90.00
_cell.angle_gamma   90.00
#
_symmetry.space_group_name_H-M   'P 1'
#
loop_
_entity.id
_entity.type
_entity.pdbx_description
1 polymer ?
#
loop_
_entity_poly.entity_id
_entity_poly.type
_entity_poly.pdbx_seq_one_letter_code
_entity_poly.pdbx_strand_id
1 'polypeptide(L)'
;MTPAHSPSILSFTAFVALAVATAPATGQLRAEQCALIAREGDAEGLALAARYADLRGVPADQMLALPLPQAETLTHRQYEAAADRVRTWLAGPMKDRDLRCLVVFRGVPLKVAAVEPSPEDRRKADALTETRAALEAEWTTLMEDRLAALPAIVQARVAAALKGREPSLWERHDATRRAWSAYARELPDEARINLNRELVAYLEHAEGSQVLLELIQFADARGVPESPEKIAVVEQTLKDAEARVQRNADTEPGSPEFVTLVQALRVRSGLAGASAFLTKRAESLVPPDSEAAFDSELALVHNDAYPLARWIPNPLQGLRKPSPPRDAALMVARLDGPDPTIIERMMTDALHAERSGLRGTFYIDARGLTKDDEYRVYDRDLAALAEWTRTRTVIPVVLDQREPVFAEGSCPGAALYCGWYSLAKYVPAFTFERGAVGYHIASFELGSLSRSNKAYWCRGMLTDGAAATLGPTSEPYLSAFPRPSEFFGLLMTGELTLVECFARTNPFLSWRIALVGDPLYRPFAKNPPYSLDAFLEAHPESEAP
;
A
#
# COMPACT_ATOMS: atom_id res chain seq x y z
N MET A 1 15.68 86.50 -7.53
CA MET A 1 16.73 85.76 -6.83
C MET A 1 16.66 84.32 -7.29
N THR A 2 17.56 83.91 -8.18
CA THR A 2 17.93 82.49 -8.39
C THR A 2 18.85 82.02 -7.25
N PRO A 3 19.18 80.73 -7.08
CA PRO A 3 18.76 79.47 -7.73
C PRO A 3 18.23 78.45 -6.65
N ALA A 4 17.94 77.16 -6.85
CA ALA A 4 18.52 76.17 -7.74
C ALA A 4 17.71 74.86 -7.83
N HIS A 5 17.83 74.22 -9.00
CA HIS A 5 17.70 72.80 -9.31
C HIS A 5 16.30 72.17 -9.57
N SER A 6 15.87 72.38 -10.83
CA SER A 6 15.23 71.49 -11.82
C SER A 6 15.65 69.98 -11.78
N PRO A 7 15.13 69.11 -12.69
CA PRO A 7 13.75 68.81 -13.08
C PRO A 7 13.49 67.28 -13.28
N SER A 8 12.21 66.90 -13.49
CA SER A 8 11.72 65.80 -14.38
C SER A 8 12.31 64.38 -14.25
N ILE A 9 11.52 63.31 -14.21
CA ILE A 9 10.99 62.60 -15.39
C ILE A 9 10.06 61.48 -14.88
N LEU A 10 8.93 61.28 -15.58
CA LEU A 10 8.01 60.15 -15.43
C LEU A 10 8.78 58.81 -15.54
N SER A 11 8.79 58.00 -14.47
CA SER A 11 9.16 56.59 -14.56
C SER A 11 7.94 55.72 -14.86
N PHE A 12 7.88 55.33 -16.12
CA PHE A 12 7.22 54.13 -16.62
C PHE A 12 7.66 52.94 -15.75
N THR A 13 6.78 52.44 -14.88
CA THR A 13 7.05 51.19 -14.15
C THR A 13 6.18 50.12 -14.79
N ALA A 14 6.81 49.35 -15.67
CA ALA A 14 6.22 48.16 -16.26
C ALA A 14 5.84 47.18 -15.15
N PHE A 15 4.54 46.93 -15.02
CA PHE A 15 4.02 45.81 -14.25
C PHE A 15 4.36 44.53 -15.03
N VAL A 16 5.54 43.97 -14.79
CA VAL A 16 5.83 42.59 -15.15
C VAL A 16 5.03 41.74 -14.18
N ALA A 17 3.83 41.35 -14.59
CA ALA A 17 3.10 40.27 -13.95
C ALA A 17 3.94 39.00 -14.12
N LEU A 18 4.76 38.70 -13.11
CA LEU A 18 5.41 37.40 -12.98
C LEU A 18 4.31 36.40 -12.64
N ALA A 19 3.61 35.92 -13.65
CA ALA A 19 2.80 34.73 -13.57
C ALA A 19 3.75 33.57 -13.28
N VAL A 20 4.02 33.31 -12.01
CA VAL A 20 4.53 32.02 -11.57
C VAL A 20 3.36 31.05 -11.77
N ALA A 21 3.23 30.55 -12.99
CA ALA A 21 2.52 29.32 -13.23
C ALA A 21 3.31 28.23 -12.50
N THR A 22 2.92 27.92 -11.27
CA THR A 22 3.29 26.65 -10.64
C THR A 22 2.59 25.55 -11.44
N ALA A 23 3.22 25.13 -12.54
CA ALA A 23 2.88 23.85 -13.15
C ALA A 23 3.09 22.77 -12.08
N PRO A 24 2.09 21.90 -11.81
CA PRO A 24 2.33 20.77 -10.93
C PRO A 24 3.44 19.93 -11.56
N ALA A 25 4.49 19.65 -10.79
CA ALA A 25 5.58 18.76 -11.16
C ALA A 25 5.12 17.29 -11.15
N THR A 26 4.13 16.94 -11.97
CA THR A 26 3.62 15.58 -12.15
C THR A 26 3.59 15.25 -13.64
N GLY A 27 4.77 15.24 -14.26
CA GLY A 27 4.92 14.73 -15.61
C GLY A 27 4.84 13.20 -15.64
N GLN A 28 4.29 12.65 -16.73
CA GLN A 28 4.38 11.23 -17.09
C GLN A 28 5.82 10.72 -16.93
N LEU A 29 6.00 9.51 -16.39
CA LEU A 29 7.30 8.84 -16.29
C LEU A 29 8.02 8.78 -17.64
N ARG A 30 9.30 9.16 -17.65
CA ARG A 30 10.18 9.17 -18.83
C ARG A 30 11.35 8.21 -18.68
N ALA A 31 11.99 7.86 -19.79
CA ALA A 31 13.11 6.92 -19.81
C ALA A 31 14.31 7.37 -18.97
N GLU A 32 14.58 8.67 -18.89
CA GLU A 32 15.68 9.22 -18.09
C GLU A 32 15.41 9.13 -16.58
N GLN A 33 14.15 8.88 -16.20
CA GLN A 33 13.73 8.67 -14.80
C GLN A 33 13.72 7.18 -14.41
N CYS A 34 14.17 6.30 -15.31
CA CYS A 34 14.28 4.85 -15.07
C CYS A 34 15.74 4.45 -14.83
N ALA A 35 15.96 3.58 -13.85
CA ALA A 35 17.24 2.93 -13.61
C ALA A 35 17.09 1.41 -13.73
N LEU A 36 18.11 0.74 -14.29
CA LEU A 36 18.06 -0.68 -14.63
C LEU A 36 18.85 -1.49 -13.60
N ILE A 37 18.24 -2.55 -13.09
CA ILE A 37 18.85 -3.49 -12.15
C ILE A 37 18.96 -4.86 -12.81
N ALA A 38 20.18 -5.34 -12.99
CA ALA A 38 20.47 -6.66 -13.55
C ALA A 38 21.37 -7.45 -12.60
N ARG A 39 21.35 -8.78 -12.69
CA ARG A 39 22.23 -9.63 -11.90
C ARG A 39 23.64 -9.64 -12.49
N GLU A 40 24.64 -9.39 -11.66
CA GLU A 40 26.05 -9.51 -12.03
C GLU A 40 26.40 -10.95 -12.44
N GLY A 41 27.16 -11.10 -13.53
CA GLY A 41 27.53 -12.40 -14.08
C GLY A 41 26.41 -13.10 -14.86
N ASP A 42 25.24 -12.49 -15.02
CA ASP A 42 24.14 -12.99 -15.86
C ASP A 42 24.22 -12.37 -17.26
N ALA A 43 24.91 -13.02 -18.19
CA ALA A 43 25.12 -12.47 -19.54
C ALA A 43 23.80 -12.23 -20.28
N GLU A 44 22.81 -13.12 -20.12
CA GLU A 44 21.49 -12.97 -20.76
C GLU A 44 20.70 -11.81 -20.14
N GLY A 45 20.65 -11.72 -18.81
CA GLY A 45 19.99 -10.63 -18.10
C GLY A 45 20.60 -9.26 -18.42
N LEU A 46 21.93 -9.17 -18.47
CA LEU A 46 22.65 -7.95 -18.83
C LEU A 46 22.41 -7.54 -20.29
N ALA A 47 22.37 -8.49 -21.22
CA ALA A 47 22.07 -8.22 -22.63
C ALA A 47 20.63 -7.69 -22.82
N LEU A 48 19.66 -8.26 -22.09
CA LEU A 48 18.28 -7.77 -22.09
C LEU A 48 18.18 -6.35 -21.52
N ALA A 49 18.90 -6.05 -20.44
CA ALA A 49 18.94 -4.70 -19.85
C ALA A 49 19.53 -3.66 -20.81
N ALA A 50 20.66 -3.97 -21.45
CA ALA A 50 21.26 -3.09 -22.45
C ALA A 50 20.32 -2.87 -23.65
N ARG A 51 19.68 -3.93 -24.14
CA ARG A 51 18.71 -3.83 -25.23
C ARG A 51 17.49 -2.99 -24.87
N TYR A 52 16.98 -3.12 -23.63
CA TYR A 52 15.90 -2.26 -23.15
C TYR A 52 16.34 -0.78 -23.10
N ALA A 53 17.56 -0.52 -22.62
CA ALA A 53 18.12 0.82 -22.58
C ALA A 53 18.16 1.44 -23.98
N ASP A 54 18.63 0.70 -24.98
CA ASP A 54 18.66 1.14 -26.38
C ASP A 54 17.25 1.40 -26.94
N LEU A 55 16.31 0.49 -26.67
CA LEU A 55 14.94 0.56 -27.18
C LEU A 55 14.14 1.74 -26.59
N ARG A 56 14.32 2.03 -25.30
CA ARG A 56 13.59 3.08 -24.57
C ARG A 56 14.36 4.39 -24.45
N GLY A 57 15.66 4.42 -24.76
CA GLY A 57 16.52 5.57 -24.54
C GLY A 57 16.86 5.80 -23.07
N VAL A 58 16.94 4.74 -22.26
CA VAL A 58 17.43 4.85 -20.87
C VAL A 58 18.95 5.08 -20.93
N PRO A 59 19.50 6.11 -20.25
CA PRO A 59 20.93 6.35 -20.24
C PRO A 59 21.74 5.13 -19.76
N ALA A 60 22.80 4.76 -20.48
CA ALA A 60 23.58 3.56 -20.18
C ALA A 60 24.30 3.60 -18.81
N ASP A 61 24.53 4.80 -18.26
CA ASP A 61 25.08 5.00 -16.91
C ASP A 61 24.04 4.78 -15.80
N GLN A 62 22.76 4.63 -16.15
CA GLN A 62 21.64 4.33 -15.24
C GLN A 62 21.40 2.81 -15.11
N MET A 63 22.44 1.99 -15.26
CA MET A 63 22.37 0.53 -15.05
C MET A 63 23.31 0.10 -13.93
N LEU A 64 22.79 -0.71 -13.00
CA LEU A 64 23.53 -1.33 -11.92
C LEU A 64 23.49 -2.85 -12.03
N ALA A 65 24.68 -3.45 -12.15
CA ALA A 65 24.84 -4.89 -11.99
C ALA A 65 25.00 -5.23 -10.49
N LEU A 66 24.09 -6.03 -9.95
CA LEU A 66 24.07 -6.42 -8.54
C LEU A 66 24.58 -7.85 -8.34
N PRO A 67 25.53 -8.10 -7.42
CA PRO A 67 25.95 -9.44 -7.06
C PRO A 67 24.85 -10.11 -6.25
N LEU A 68 24.09 -10.98 -6.92
CA LEU A 68 22.99 -11.73 -6.34
C LEU A 68 23.20 -13.22 -6.62
N PRO A 69 22.83 -14.10 -5.68
CA PRO A 69 22.86 -15.53 -5.92
C PRO A 69 21.90 -15.91 -7.05
N GLN A 70 22.21 -16.99 -7.77
CA GLN A 70 21.29 -17.58 -8.75
C GLN A 70 20.19 -18.37 -8.02
N ALA A 71 19.26 -17.67 -7.39
CA ALA A 71 18.12 -18.24 -6.65
C ALA A 71 16.79 -17.54 -7.00
N GLU A 72 15.66 -18.15 -6.62
CA GLU A 72 14.34 -17.50 -6.70
C GLU A 72 14.05 -16.62 -5.48
N THR A 73 14.66 -16.96 -4.34
CA THR A 73 14.42 -16.33 -3.04
C THR A 73 15.75 -15.94 -2.40
N LEU A 74 15.83 -14.71 -1.90
CA LEU A 74 16.90 -14.21 -1.04
C LEU A 74 16.54 -14.39 0.43
N THR A 75 17.52 -14.60 1.29
CA THR A 75 17.33 -14.31 2.72
C THR A 75 17.23 -12.81 2.95
N HIS A 76 16.60 -12.38 4.05
CA HIS A 76 16.52 -10.97 4.40
C HIS A 76 17.91 -10.30 4.46
N ARG A 77 18.92 -10.99 5.01
CA ARG A 77 20.31 -10.50 5.05
C ARG A 77 20.91 -10.29 3.66
N GLN A 78 20.62 -11.18 2.71
CA GLN A 78 21.09 -11.03 1.33
C GLN A 78 20.39 -9.86 0.64
N TYR A 79 19.10 -9.67 0.90
CA TYR A 79 18.35 -8.52 0.41
C TYR A 79 18.93 -7.20 0.94
N GLU A 80 19.15 -7.06 2.25
CA GLU A 80 19.71 -5.82 2.82
C GLU A 80 21.08 -5.46 2.22
N ALA A 81 21.96 -6.44 2.03
CA ALA A 81 23.24 -6.21 1.39
C ALA A 81 23.10 -5.72 -0.08
N ALA A 82 22.04 -6.16 -0.78
CA ALA A 82 21.72 -5.67 -2.12
C ALA A 82 21.09 -4.27 -2.08
N ALA A 83 20.16 -4.03 -1.15
CA ALA A 83 19.52 -2.73 -0.93
C ALA A 83 20.55 -1.65 -0.58
N ASP A 84 21.53 -1.95 0.28
CA ASP A 84 22.65 -1.04 0.61
C ASP A 84 23.47 -0.64 -0.60
N ARG A 85 23.72 -1.58 -1.52
CA ARG A 85 24.42 -1.30 -2.78
C ARG A 85 23.59 -0.40 -3.68
N VAL A 86 22.27 -0.64 -3.77
CA VAL A 86 21.36 0.23 -4.52
C VAL A 86 21.31 1.62 -3.89
N ARG A 87 21.12 1.73 -2.57
CA ARG A 87 21.17 3.01 -1.81
C ARG A 87 22.45 3.78 -2.09
N THR A 88 23.61 3.12 -1.99
CA THR A 88 24.92 3.74 -2.24
C THR A 88 25.03 4.24 -3.68
N TRP A 89 24.53 3.47 -4.64
CA TRP A 89 24.53 3.87 -6.05
C TRP A 89 23.59 5.06 -6.32
N LEU A 90 22.40 5.05 -5.72
CA LEU A 90 21.42 6.12 -5.81
C LEU A 90 21.95 7.43 -5.18
N ALA A 91 22.57 7.35 -4.00
CA ALA A 91 23.12 8.50 -3.28
C ALA A 91 24.47 9.02 -3.84
N GLY A 92 25.14 8.22 -4.67
CA GLY A 92 26.42 8.55 -5.29
C GLY A 92 26.26 8.91 -6.77
N PRO A 93 26.57 7.99 -7.70
CA PRO A 93 26.50 8.24 -9.14
C PRO A 93 25.18 8.84 -9.64
N MET A 94 24.04 8.47 -9.03
CA MET A 94 22.71 8.89 -9.51
C MET A 94 22.10 10.06 -8.73
N LYS A 95 22.81 10.66 -7.77
CA LYS A 95 22.24 11.65 -6.83
C LYS A 95 21.57 12.86 -7.50
N ASP A 96 22.07 13.26 -8.66
CA ASP A 96 21.60 14.43 -9.41
C ASP A 96 20.53 14.05 -10.47
N ARG A 97 20.16 12.77 -10.54
CA ARG A 97 19.15 12.23 -11.45
C ARG A 97 17.78 12.23 -10.77
N ASP A 98 16.74 12.56 -11.53
CA ASP A 98 15.35 12.45 -11.08
C ASP A 98 14.80 11.04 -11.33
N LEU A 99 15.39 10.05 -10.66
CA LEU A 99 14.94 8.66 -10.77
C LEU A 99 13.62 8.48 -10.02
N ARG A 100 12.66 7.84 -10.70
CA ARG A 100 11.32 7.52 -10.17
C ARG A 100 10.96 6.05 -10.32
N CYS A 101 11.68 5.31 -11.15
CA CYS A 101 11.39 3.92 -11.46
C CYS A 101 12.67 3.07 -11.49
N LEU A 102 12.61 1.87 -10.90
CA LEU A 102 13.59 0.81 -11.06
C LEU A 102 13.03 -0.28 -11.97
N VAL A 103 13.82 -0.71 -12.95
CA VAL A 103 13.47 -1.77 -13.90
C VAL A 103 14.32 -2.98 -13.58
N VAL A 104 13.71 -4.02 -13.06
CA VAL A 104 14.39 -5.24 -12.64
C VAL A 104 14.40 -6.25 -13.79
N PHE A 105 15.56 -6.81 -14.12
CA PHE A 105 15.68 -7.77 -15.22
C PHE A 105 15.75 -9.21 -14.73
N ARG A 106 15.48 -10.11 -15.68
CA ARG A 106 15.71 -11.56 -15.54
C ARG A 106 17.01 -11.87 -14.80
N GLY A 107 16.92 -12.90 -13.97
CA GLY A 107 18.04 -13.40 -13.19
C GLY A 107 18.10 -12.80 -11.79
N VAL A 108 17.51 -11.62 -11.57
CA VAL A 108 17.28 -11.08 -10.22
C VAL A 108 16.20 -11.92 -9.51
N PRO A 109 16.41 -12.33 -8.25
CA PRO A 109 15.43 -13.12 -7.48
C PRO A 109 14.06 -12.46 -7.38
N LEU A 110 13.00 -13.27 -7.30
CA LEU A 110 11.62 -12.81 -7.17
C LEU A 110 11.23 -12.45 -5.74
N LYS A 111 11.89 -13.03 -4.73
CA LYS A 111 11.39 -13.05 -3.35
C LYS A 111 12.45 -12.69 -2.33
N VAL A 112 11.99 -12.11 -1.23
CA VAL A 112 12.70 -12.04 0.04
C VAL A 112 11.98 -12.99 1.00
N ALA A 113 12.73 -13.92 1.58
CA ALA A 113 12.22 -14.86 2.58
C ALA A 113 11.81 -14.13 3.85
N ALA A 114 10.84 -14.70 4.57
CA ALA A 114 10.48 -14.24 5.90
C ALA A 114 11.73 -14.17 6.79
N VAL A 115 11.75 -13.17 7.67
CA VAL A 115 12.80 -13.07 8.69
C VAL A 115 12.72 -14.31 9.57
N GLU A 116 13.88 -14.89 9.88
CA GLU A 116 13.98 -15.98 10.85
C GLU A 116 14.40 -15.40 12.22
N PRO A 117 13.49 -15.29 13.20
CA PRO A 117 13.83 -14.74 14.50
C PRO A 117 14.76 -15.66 15.27
N SER A 118 15.72 -15.06 15.99
CA SER A 118 16.61 -15.79 16.87
C SER A 118 15.84 -16.42 18.04
N PRO A 119 16.35 -17.48 18.69
CA PRO A 119 15.73 -18.01 19.90
C PRO A 119 15.59 -16.97 21.02
N GLU A 120 16.47 -15.98 21.07
CA GLU A 120 16.41 -14.89 22.04
C GLU A 120 15.26 -13.92 21.73
N ASP A 121 15.11 -13.52 20.46
CA ASP A 121 14.02 -12.64 20.03
C ASP A 121 12.65 -13.28 20.25
N ARG A 122 12.53 -14.59 20.01
CA ARG A 122 11.31 -15.36 20.32
C ARG A 122 10.99 -15.31 21.81
N ARG A 123 11.95 -15.60 22.69
CA ARG A 123 11.73 -15.52 24.15
C ARG A 123 11.29 -14.12 24.58
N LYS A 124 11.91 -13.07 24.03
CA LYS A 124 11.54 -11.68 24.32
C LYS A 124 10.12 -11.37 23.81
N ALA A 125 9.77 -11.78 22.60
CA ALA A 125 8.43 -11.60 22.03
C ALA A 125 7.35 -12.37 22.80
N ASP A 126 7.66 -13.58 23.28
CA ASP A 126 6.75 -14.37 24.12
C ASP A 126 6.47 -13.66 25.44
N ALA A 127 7.50 -13.12 26.11
CA ALA A 127 7.34 -12.36 27.35
C ALA A 127 6.55 -11.05 27.16
N LEU A 128 6.75 -10.36 26.03
CA LEU A 128 5.95 -9.19 25.65
C LEU A 128 4.48 -9.59 25.42
N THR A 129 4.25 -10.72 24.76
CA THR A 129 2.91 -11.26 24.46
C THR A 129 2.17 -11.67 25.73
N GLU A 130 2.86 -12.28 26.70
CA GLU A 130 2.29 -12.62 28.01
C GLU A 130 1.87 -11.35 28.77
N THR A 131 2.74 -10.34 28.81
CA THR A 131 2.44 -9.05 29.44
C THR A 131 1.25 -8.35 28.75
N ARG A 132 1.23 -8.37 27.41
CA ARG A 132 0.11 -7.85 26.61
C ARG A 132 -1.20 -8.55 26.94
N ALA A 133 -1.19 -9.89 27.01
CA ALA A 133 -2.39 -10.68 27.33
C ALA A 133 -2.94 -10.34 28.72
N ALA A 134 -2.07 -10.10 29.70
CA ALA A 134 -2.49 -9.65 31.04
C ALA A 134 -3.17 -8.27 31.00
N LEU A 135 -2.62 -7.31 30.22
CA LEU A 135 -3.23 -5.99 30.04
C LEU A 135 -4.59 -6.08 29.33
N GLU A 136 -4.72 -6.95 28.32
CA GLU A 136 -5.97 -7.15 27.60
C GLU A 136 -7.03 -7.85 28.44
N ALA A 137 -6.64 -8.79 29.30
CA ALA A 137 -7.53 -9.42 30.26
C ALA A 137 -8.03 -8.40 31.30
N GLU A 138 -7.15 -7.53 31.81
CA GLU A 138 -7.53 -6.43 32.69
C GLU A 138 -8.50 -5.45 32.00
N TRP A 139 -8.20 -5.09 30.75
CA TRP A 139 -9.04 -4.17 29.97
C TRP A 139 -10.42 -4.77 29.66
N THR A 140 -10.46 -6.06 29.35
CA THR A 140 -11.71 -6.80 29.13
C THR A 140 -12.58 -6.76 30.39
N THR A 141 -12.01 -7.12 31.55
CA THR A 141 -12.73 -7.07 32.84
C THR A 141 -13.21 -5.65 33.15
N LEU A 142 -12.34 -4.64 33.02
CA LEU A 142 -12.71 -3.23 33.22
C LEU A 142 -13.90 -2.82 32.35
N MET A 143 -13.88 -3.17 31.07
CA MET A 143 -14.94 -2.84 30.11
C MET A 143 -16.24 -3.58 30.45
N GLU A 144 -16.17 -4.88 30.73
CA GLU A 144 -17.35 -5.71 31.01
C GLU A 144 -18.02 -5.29 32.32
N ASP A 145 -17.25 -5.04 33.38
CA ASP A 145 -17.76 -4.54 34.66
C ASP A 145 -18.46 -3.19 34.50
N ARG A 146 -17.87 -2.28 33.71
CA ARG A 146 -18.47 -0.96 33.44
C ARG A 146 -19.72 -1.09 32.58
N LEU A 147 -19.70 -1.90 31.53
CA LEU A 147 -20.85 -2.09 30.66
C LEU A 147 -22.02 -2.73 31.41
N ALA A 148 -21.77 -3.69 32.30
CA ALA A 148 -22.78 -4.33 33.13
C ALA A 148 -23.45 -3.36 34.12
N ALA A 149 -22.72 -2.35 34.59
CA ALA A 149 -23.26 -1.30 35.47
C ALA A 149 -24.11 -0.25 34.73
N LEU A 150 -24.05 -0.19 33.40
CA LEU A 150 -24.82 0.78 32.60
C LEU A 150 -26.27 0.33 32.38
N PRO A 151 -27.20 1.27 32.11
CA PRO A 151 -28.59 0.93 31.80
C PRO A 151 -28.72 -0.02 30.61
N ALA A 152 -29.74 -0.88 30.64
CA ALA A 152 -29.99 -1.90 29.62
C ALA A 152 -30.07 -1.35 28.19
N ILE A 153 -30.52 -0.10 28.01
CA ILE A 153 -30.55 0.57 26.71
C ILE A 153 -29.15 0.76 26.11
N VAL A 154 -28.14 1.06 26.94
CA VAL A 154 -26.74 1.19 26.51
C VAL A 154 -26.18 -0.16 26.11
N GLN A 155 -26.40 -1.18 26.95
CA GLN A 155 -25.98 -2.56 26.67
C GLN A 155 -26.57 -3.07 25.34
N ALA A 156 -27.87 -2.80 25.10
CA ALA A 156 -28.54 -3.15 23.86
C ALA A 156 -27.95 -2.42 22.64
N ARG A 157 -27.57 -1.14 22.77
CA ARG A 157 -26.91 -0.36 21.69
C ARG A 157 -25.53 -0.93 21.35
N VAL A 158 -24.75 -1.32 22.35
CA VAL A 158 -23.45 -1.97 22.15
C VAL A 158 -23.63 -3.31 21.43
N ALA A 159 -24.53 -4.17 21.90
CA ALA A 159 -24.82 -5.45 21.27
C ALA A 159 -25.30 -5.29 19.81
N ALA A 160 -26.11 -4.27 19.52
CA ALA A 160 -26.55 -3.96 18.17
C ALA A 160 -25.40 -3.48 17.27
N ALA A 161 -24.50 -2.63 17.78
CA ALA A 161 -23.34 -2.12 17.05
C ALA A 161 -22.31 -3.20 16.72
N LEU A 162 -22.23 -4.25 17.54
CA LEU A 162 -21.28 -5.36 17.38
C LEU A 162 -21.88 -6.58 16.70
N LYS A 163 -23.10 -6.48 16.15
CA LYS A 163 -23.78 -7.60 15.50
C LYS A 163 -23.01 -8.02 14.25
N GLY A 164 -22.64 -9.29 14.15
CA GLY A 164 -21.97 -9.86 12.98
C GLY A 164 -20.82 -10.79 13.37
N ARG A 165 -19.63 -10.51 12.83
CA ARG A 165 -18.40 -11.24 13.17
C ARG A 165 -17.97 -10.96 14.61
N GLU A 166 -17.05 -11.77 15.10
CA GLU A 166 -16.40 -11.52 16.40
C GLU A 166 -15.65 -10.18 16.36
N PRO A 167 -15.99 -9.22 17.24
CA PRO A 167 -15.35 -7.92 17.29
C PRO A 167 -14.05 -7.98 18.07
N SER A 168 -13.05 -7.21 17.63
CA SER A 168 -11.82 -6.99 18.39
C SER A 168 -12.11 -6.31 19.74
N LEU A 169 -11.15 -6.37 20.66
CA LEU A 169 -11.28 -5.70 21.96
C LEU A 169 -11.44 -4.18 21.80
N TRP A 170 -10.74 -3.56 20.85
CA TRP A 170 -10.91 -2.15 20.53
C TRP A 170 -12.31 -1.84 19.98
N GLU A 171 -12.84 -2.64 19.05
CA GLU A 171 -14.20 -2.45 18.52
C GLU A 171 -15.26 -2.51 19.62
N ARG A 172 -15.11 -3.43 20.57
CA ARG A 172 -15.98 -3.53 21.75
C ARG A 172 -15.87 -2.29 22.64
N HIS A 173 -14.65 -1.85 22.92
CA HIS A 173 -14.38 -0.66 23.73
C HIS A 173 -14.97 0.61 23.08
N ASP A 174 -14.72 0.81 21.79
CA ASP A 174 -15.19 1.95 21.02
C ASP A 174 -16.73 1.95 20.88
N ALA A 175 -17.35 0.79 20.63
CA ALA A 175 -18.81 0.65 20.67
C ALA A 175 -19.38 1.03 22.05
N THR A 176 -18.73 0.59 23.14
CA THR A 176 -19.10 0.93 24.52
C THR A 176 -19.00 2.43 24.77
N ARG A 177 -17.86 3.05 24.44
CA ARG A 177 -17.61 4.50 24.54
C ARG A 177 -18.67 5.30 23.80
N ARG A 178 -18.99 4.94 22.55
CA ARG A 178 -20.00 5.62 21.73
C ARG A 178 -21.40 5.50 22.31
N ALA A 179 -21.81 4.29 22.70
CA ALA A 179 -23.15 4.05 23.25
C ALA A 179 -23.35 4.80 24.58
N TRP A 180 -22.34 4.79 25.44
CA TRP A 180 -22.31 5.54 26.70
C TRP A 180 -22.44 7.04 26.44
N SER A 181 -21.58 7.60 25.58
CA SER A 181 -21.58 9.03 25.24
C SER A 181 -22.90 9.48 24.59
N ALA A 182 -23.53 8.62 23.78
CA ALA A 182 -24.85 8.89 23.19
C ALA A 182 -25.92 8.96 24.27
N TYR A 183 -25.96 7.98 25.17
CA TYR A 183 -26.95 7.94 26.24
C TYR A 183 -26.79 9.09 27.24
N ALA A 184 -25.56 9.48 27.60
CA ALA A 184 -25.32 10.61 28.48
C ALA A 184 -25.92 11.92 27.95
N ARG A 185 -25.96 12.12 26.63
CA ARG A 185 -26.57 13.31 26.01
C ARG A 185 -28.10 13.36 26.13
N GLU A 186 -28.74 12.21 26.38
CA GLU A 186 -30.20 12.10 26.54
C GLU A 186 -30.65 12.40 27.98
N LEU A 187 -29.71 12.49 28.93
CA LEU A 187 -30.01 12.67 30.35
C LEU A 187 -30.10 14.16 30.75
N PRO A 188 -30.90 14.47 31.79
CA PRO A 188 -30.86 15.76 32.47
C PRO A 188 -29.47 16.07 33.04
N ASP A 189 -29.18 17.37 33.22
CA ASP A 189 -27.83 17.86 33.52
C ASP A 189 -27.14 17.15 34.70
N GLU A 190 -27.81 16.95 35.83
CA GLU A 190 -27.21 16.31 37.02
C GLU A 190 -26.84 14.84 36.77
N ALA A 191 -27.76 14.06 36.19
CA ALA A 191 -27.52 12.66 35.85
C ALA A 191 -26.45 12.52 34.75
N ARG A 192 -26.44 13.44 33.78
CA ARG A 192 -25.42 13.51 32.73
C ARG A 192 -24.04 13.80 33.31
N ILE A 193 -23.92 14.73 34.25
CA ILE A 193 -22.64 15.09 34.89
C ILE A 193 -22.06 13.88 35.64
N ASN A 194 -22.87 13.19 36.44
CA ASN A 194 -22.43 12.00 37.17
C ASN A 194 -21.99 10.89 36.21
N LEU A 195 -22.79 10.60 35.19
CA LEU A 195 -22.49 9.56 34.21
C LEU A 195 -21.25 9.89 33.36
N ASN A 196 -21.04 11.16 33.01
CA ASN A 196 -19.84 11.60 32.29
C ASN A 196 -18.58 11.48 33.16
N ARG A 197 -18.67 11.70 34.48
CA ARG A 197 -17.53 11.50 35.39
C ARG A 197 -17.08 10.04 35.39
N GLU A 198 -18.04 9.11 35.42
CA GLU A 198 -17.75 7.67 35.32
C GLU A 198 -17.16 7.29 33.96
N LEU A 199 -17.67 7.87 32.87
CA LEU A 199 -17.11 7.70 31.53
C LEU A 199 -15.66 8.18 31.49
N VAL A 200 -15.37 9.40 31.96
CA VAL A 200 -14.01 9.94 31.99
C VAL A 200 -13.07 9.04 32.78
N ALA A 201 -13.49 8.55 33.94
CA ALA A 201 -12.69 7.62 34.73
C ALA A 201 -12.42 6.30 33.99
N TYR A 202 -13.41 5.75 33.28
CA TYR A 202 -13.23 4.57 32.43
C TYR A 202 -12.23 4.83 31.29
N LEU A 203 -12.39 5.95 30.58
CA LEU A 203 -11.52 6.33 29.46
C LEU A 203 -10.09 6.58 29.93
N GLU A 204 -9.88 7.22 31.08
CA GLU A 204 -8.54 7.40 31.65
C GLU A 204 -7.83 6.07 31.92
N HIS A 205 -8.55 5.04 32.39
CA HIS A 205 -7.95 3.72 32.61
C HIS A 205 -7.71 2.95 31.31
N ALA A 206 -8.65 3.02 30.36
CA ALA A 206 -8.58 2.30 29.10
C ALA A 206 -7.61 2.94 28.09
N GLU A 207 -7.59 4.27 28.00
CA GLU A 207 -6.89 5.07 26.97
C GLU A 207 -5.84 6.05 27.56
N GLY A 208 -5.72 6.15 28.89
CA GLY A 208 -4.66 6.91 29.56
C GLY A 208 -4.95 8.40 29.68
N SER A 209 -3.96 9.15 30.15
CA SER A 209 -4.06 10.61 30.32
C SER A 209 -4.19 11.37 28.99
N GLN A 210 -3.82 10.74 27.87
CA GLN A 210 -3.90 11.39 26.56
C GLN A 210 -5.33 11.70 26.15
N VAL A 211 -6.28 10.80 26.44
CA VAL A 211 -7.70 11.04 26.17
C VAL A 211 -8.24 12.22 26.99
N LEU A 212 -7.69 12.46 28.20
CA LEU A 212 -8.12 13.58 29.03
C LEU A 212 -7.73 14.92 28.39
N LEU A 213 -6.52 15.00 27.84
CA LEU A 213 -6.07 16.19 27.13
C LEU A 213 -6.94 16.47 25.89
N GLU A 214 -7.28 15.43 25.13
CA GLU A 214 -8.18 15.54 23.97
C GLU A 214 -9.59 16.02 24.38
N LEU A 215 -10.13 15.49 25.47
CA LEU A 215 -11.44 15.91 26.01
C LEU A 215 -11.42 17.36 26.50
N ILE A 216 -10.34 17.80 27.17
CA ILE A 216 -10.13 19.19 27.59
C ILE A 216 -10.10 20.11 26.36
N GLN A 217 -9.28 19.79 25.35
CA GLN A 217 -9.17 20.58 24.12
C GLN A 217 -10.51 20.67 23.38
N PHE A 218 -11.26 19.57 23.35
CA PHE A 218 -12.59 19.53 22.75
C PHE A 218 -13.62 20.38 23.51
N ALA A 219 -13.56 20.41 24.85
CA ALA A 219 -14.41 21.25 25.68
C ALA A 219 -14.07 22.74 25.51
N ASP A 220 -12.78 23.09 25.45
CA ASP A 220 -12.31 24.46 25.21
C ASP A 220 -12.78 24.99 23.85
N ALA A 221 -12.67 24.17 22.79
CA ALA A 221 -13.20 24.50 21.46
C ALA A 221 -14.72 24.75 21.42
N ARG A 222 -15.46 24.33 22.47
CA ARG A 222 -16.90 24.56 22.64
C ARG A 222 -17.23 25.67 23.63
N GLY A 223 -16.23 26.43 24.08
CA GLY A 223 -16.41 27.54 25.01
C GLY A 223 -16.63 27.11 26.46
N VAL A 224 -16.20 25.89 26.83
CA VAL A 224 -16.24 25.39 28.21
C VAL A 224 -14.79 25.11 28.65
N PRO A 225 -14.00 26.15 28.95
CA PRO A 225 -12.60 25.98 29.31
C PRO A 225 -12.45 25.31 30.68
N GLU A 226 -11.51 24.38 30.78
CA GLU A 226 -11.09 23.79 32.05
C GLU A 226 -10.07 24.69 32.76
N SER A 227 -9.87 24.47 34.06
CA SER A 227 -8.91 25.27 34.84
C SER A 227 -7.47 25.07 34.33
N PRO A 228 -6.67 26.13 34.15
CA PRO A 228 -5.27 26.01 33.72
C PRO A 228 -4.42 25.07 34.59
N GLU A 229 -4.71 24.98 35.90
CA GLU A 229 -4.03 24.09 36.82
C GLU A 229 -4.24 22.61 36.47
N LYS A 230 -5.49 22.20 36.18
CA LYS A 230 -5.79 20.82 35.75
C LYS A 230 -5.11 20.49 34.42
N ILE A 231 -5.12 21.43 33.47
CA ILE A 231 -4.45 21.26 32.17
C ILE A 231 -2.96 21.01 32.40
N ALA A 232 -2.30 21.88 33.19
CA ALA A 232 -0.89 21.74 33.51
C ALA A 232 -0.55 20.41 34.21
N VAL A 233 -1.44 19.91 35.08
CA VAL A 233 -1.26 18.60 35.73
C VAL A 233 -1.30 17.46 34.71
N VAL A 234 -2.27 17.44 33.79
CA VAL A 234 -2.38 16.42 32.73
C VAL A 234 -1.18 16.49 31.78
N GLU A 235 -0.80 17.69 31.34
CA GLU A 235 0.35 17.90 30.47
C GLU A 235 1.67 17.44 31.12
N GLN A 236 1.88 17.77 32.39
CA GLN A 236 3.06 17.34 33.13
C GLN A 236 3.08 15.82 33.33
N THR A 237 1.92 15.22 33.63
CA THR A 237 1.77 13.76 33.74
C THR A 237 2.15 13.06 32.42
N LEU A 238 1.66 13.57 31.29
CA LEU A 238 1.98 13.05 29.97
C LEU A 238 3.47 13.21 29.65
N LYS A 239 4.05 14.38 29.94
CA LYS A 239 5.48 14.65 29.73
C LYS A 239 6.37 13.72 30.54
N ASP A 240 6.04 13.47 31.81
CA ASP A 240 6.80 12.58 32.67
C ASP A 240 6.66 11.12 32.24
N ALA A 241 5.46 10.70 31.84
CA ALA A 241 5.21 9.38 31.29
C ALA A 241 5.98 9.17 29.98
N GLU A 242 5.94 10.13 29.05
CA GLU A 242 6.69 10.08 27.78
C GLU A 242 8.19 9.95 28.05
N ALA A 243 8.74 10.77 28.95
CA ALA A 243 10.15 10.71 29.29
C ALA A 243 10.55 9.34 29.88
N ARG A 244 9.65 8.68 30.63
CA ARG A 244 9.88 7.32 31.14
C ARG A 244 9.77 6.27 30.03
N VAL A 245 8.82 6.41 29.10
CA VAL A 245 8.70 5.52 27.94
C VAL A 245 9.98 5.61 27.11
N GLN A 246 10.41 6.82 26.75
CA GLN A 246 11.62 7.04 25.94
C GLN A 246 12.88 6.42 26.60
N ARG A 247 13.03 6.59 27.92
CA ARG A 247 14.19 6.04 28.66
C ARG A 247 14.21 4.53 28.73
N ASN A 248 13.04 3.89 28.70
CA ASN A 248 12.91 2.45 28.94
C ASN A 248 12.41 1.67 27.72
N ALA A 249 12.30 2.29 26.55
CA ALA A 249 11.65 1.69 25.37
C ALA A 249 12.27 0.33 24.97
N ASP A 250 13.59 0.21 25.10
CA ASP A 250 14.37 -0.95 24.68
C ASP A 250 14.74 -1.91 25.82
N THR A 251 14.22 -1.71 27.03
CA THR A 251 14.60 -2.52 28.20
C THR A 251 14.08 -3.94 28.10
N GLU A 252 14.84 -4.91 28.58
CA GLU A 252 14.51 -6.34 28.46
C GLU A 252 13.17 -6.68 29.13
N PRO A 253 12.26 -7.43 28.46
CA PRO A 253 11.02 -7.88 29.08
C PRO A 253 11.27 -8.62 30.39
N GLY A 254 10.50 -8.27 31.44
CA GLY A 254 10.65 -8.83 32.79
C GLY A 254 11.65 -8.12 33.70
N SER A 255 12.43 -7.16 33.19
CA SER A 255 13.29 -6.30 34.03
C SER A 255 12.50 -5.30 34.88
N PRO A 256 13.06 -4.77 35.99
CA PRO A 256 12.45 -3.67 36.75
C PRO A 256 12.17 -2.42 35.88
N GLU A 257 13.03 -2.14 34.92
CA GLU A 257 12.90 -1.04 33.97
C GLU A 257 11.73 -1.29 33.01
N PHE A 258 11.50 -2.53 32.59
CA PHE A 258 10.34 -2.91 31.79
C PHE A 258 9.03 -2.75 32.56
N VAL A 259 8.99 -3.05 33.85
CA VAL A 259 7.81 -2.74 34.69
C VAL A 259 7.56 -1.23 34.71
N THR A 260 8.61 -0.43 34.82
CA THR A 260 8.53 1.05 34.75
C THR A 260 8.01 1.53 33.40
N LEU A 261 8.45 0.92 32.29
CA LEU A 261 7.95 1.17 30.95
C LEU A 261 6.44 0.91 30.86
N VAL A 262 5.98 -0.27 31.28
CA VAL A 262 4.56 -0.64 31.21
C VAL A 262 3.70 0.31 32.06
N GLN A 263 4.15 0.68 33.25
CA GLN A 263 3.46 1.67 34.08
C GLN A 263 3.36 3.04 33.39
N ALA A 264 4.44 3.51 32.77
CA ALA A 264 4.44 4.77 32.03
C ALA A 264 3.50 4.72 30.81
N LEU A 265 3.49 3.62 30.07
CA LEU A 265 2.57 3.40 28.94
C LEU A 265 1.10 3.43 29.38
N ARG A 266 0.79 2.84 30.54
CA ARG A 266 -0.56 2.86 31.12
C ARG A 266 -0.98 4.27 31.51
N VAL A 267 -0.09 5.05 32.13
CA VAL A 267 -0.37 6.46 32.47
C VAL A 267 -0.59 7.28 31.20
N ARG A 268 0.27 7.13 30.19
CA ARG A 268 0.20 7.90 28.96
C ARG A 268 -1.04 7.55 28.13
N SER A 269 -1.20 6.27 27.83
CA SER A 269 -2.06 5.76 26.75
C SER A 269 -2.98 4.59 27.18
N GLY A 270 -3.07 4.33 28.49
CA GLY A 270 -3.99 3.35 29.05
C GLY A 270 -3.62 1.92 28.73
N LEU A 271 -4.52 1.00 29.05
CA LEU A 271 -4.38 -0.42 28.72
C LEU A 271 -4.34 -0.66 27.20
N ALA A 272 -5.13 0.10 26.43
CA ALA A 272 -5.19 -0.02 24.98
C ALA A 272 -3.86 0.37 24.31
N GLY A 273 -3.32 1.54 24.64
CA GLY A 273 -2.05 2.00 24.08
C GLY A 273 -0.84 1.22 24.59
N ALA A 274 -0.87 0.77 25.85
CA ALA A 274 0.15 -0.14 26.37
C ALA A 274 0.14 -1.50 25.64
N SER A 275 -1.03 -2.10 25.42
CA SER A 275 -1.14 -3.34 24.63
C SER A 275 -0.61 -3.13 23.20
N ALA A 276 -1.05 -2.06 22.52
CA ALA A 276 -0.61 -1.74 21.17
C ALA A 276 0.91 -1.53 21.06
N PHE A 277 1.53 -0.89 22.05
CA PHE A 277 2.99 -0.73 22.12
C PHE A 277 3.70 -2.08 22.24
N LEU A 278 3.24 -2.96 23.14
CA LEU A 278 3.83 -4.28 23.33
C LEU A 278 3.66 -5.17 22.10
N THR A 279 2.51 -5.09 21.41
CA THR A 279 2.30 -5.76 20.11
C THR A 279 3.36 -5.33 19.10
N LYS A 280 3.52 -4.03 18.87
CA LYS A 280 4.49 -3.51 17.90
C LYS A 280 5.93 -3.92 18.26
N ARG A 281 6.26 -3.92 19.55
CA ARG A 281 7.58 -4.36 20.03
C ARG A 281 7.80 -5.86 19.81
N ALA A 282 6.79 -6.70 20.07
CA ALA A 282 6.86 -8.13 19.80
C ALA A 282 7.00 -8.41 18.30
N GLU A 283 6.22 -7.71 17.46
CA GLU A 283 6.31 -7.79 16.00
C GLU A 283 7.65 -7.30 15.46
N SER A 284 8.33 -6.34 16.10
CA SER A 284 9.67 -5.92 15.69
C SER A 284 10.74 -7.00 15.92
N LEU A 285 10.51 -7.90 16.90
CA LEU A 285 11.40 -9.01 17.23
C LEU A 285 11.08 -10.26 16.40
N VAL A 286 9.79 -10.50 16.18
CA VAL A 286 9.25 -11.64 15.43
C VAL A 286 8.24 -11.10 14.43
N PRO A 287 8.69 -10.55 13.28
CA PRO A 287 7.79 -9.92 12.33
C PRO A 287 6.94 -10.98 11.62
N PRO A 288 5.61 -11.01 11.87
CA PRO A 288 4.72 -11.93 11.19
C PRO A 288 4.63 -11.59 9.70
N ASP A 289 4.43 -12.62 8.88
CA ASP A 289 4.15 -12.48 7.44
C ASP A 289 5.18 -11.64 6.66
N SER A 290 6.45 -11.69 7.07
CA SER A 290 7.55 -10.82 6.60
C SER A 290 8.18 -11.23 5.27
N GLU A 291 7.70 -12.28 4.60
CA GLU A 291 8.13 -12.57 3.23
C GLU A 291 7.49 -11.61 2.22
N ALA A 292 8.28 -11.18 1.23
CA ALA A 292 7.86 -10.17 0.28
C ALA A 292 8.37 -10.46 -1.14
N ALA A 293 7.77 -9.79 -2.13
CA ALA A 293 8.36 -9.71 -3.45
C ALA A 293 9.59 -8.80 -3.40
N PHE A 294 10.68 -9.20 -4.07
CA PHE A 294 11.90 -8.40 -4.15
C PHE A 294 11.62 -6.99 -4.66
N ASP A 295 10.76 -6.87 -5.68
CA ASP A 295 10.33 -5.60 -6.26
C ASP A 295 9.59 -4.70 -5.24
N SER A 296 8.80 -5.29 -4.35
CA SER A 296 8.01 -4.58 -3.34
C SER A 296 8.88 -4.03 -2.21
N GLU A 297 9.92 -4.78 -1.84
CA GLU A 297 10.95 -4.33 -0.90
C GLU A 297 11.82 -3.24 -1.54
N LEU A 298 12.24 -3.44 -2.80
CA LEU A 298 13.08 -2.50 -3.52
C LEU A 298 12.38 -1.14 -3.75
N ALA A 299 11.04 -1.11 -3.81
CA ALA A 299 10.27 0.13 -3.84
C ALA A 299 10.53 1.02 -2.61
N LEU A 300 10.88 0.42 -1.47
CA LEU A 300 11.19 1.11 -0.21
C LEU A 300 12.70 1.36 -0.01
N VAL A 301 13.55 1.17 -1.02
CA VAL A 301 15.01 1.19 -0.87
C VAL A 301 15.57 2.47 -0.24
N HIS A 302 14.90 3.61 -0.38
CA HIS A 302 15.28 4.88 0.25
C HIS A 302 15.01 4.94 1.76
N ASN A 303 14.16 4.05 2.28
CA ASN A 303 13.82 3.99 3.70
C ASN A 303 14.80 3.05 4.40
N ASP A 304 15.66 3.60 5.24
CA ASP A 304 16.66 2.81 6.00
C ASP A 304 16.02 1.95 7.10
N ALA A 305 14.79 2.27 7.51
CA ALA A 305 14.04 1.52 8.50
C ALA A 305 12.54 1.59 8.23
N TYR A 306 11.90 0.43 8.14
CA TYR A 306 10.45 0.27 8.09
C TYR A 306 10.04 -1.04 8.78
N PRO A 307 8.79 -1.14 9.27
CA PRO A 307 8.28 -2.40 9.81
C PRO A 307 8.26 -3.50 8.74
N LEU A 308 8.86 -4.65 9.05
CA LEU A 308 8.78 -5.87 8.23
C LEU A 308 7.57 -6.74 8.57
N ALA A 309 6.88 -6.40 9.66
CA ALA A 309 5.67 -7.08 10.07
C ALA A 309 4.55 -6.71 9.09
N ARG A 310 4.01 -7.74 8.42
CA ARG A 310 2.94 -7.59 7.44
C ARG A 310 3.33 -6.68 6.27
N TRP A 311 2.48 -5.69 5.97
CA TRP A 311 2.60 -4.81 4.81
C TRP A 311 2.71 -3.35 5.23
N ILE A 312 3.28 -2.55 4.33
CA ILE A 312 3.30 -1.09 4.42
C ILE A 312 2.27 -0.53 3.43
N PRO A 313 1.36 0.39 3.84
CA PRO A 313 0.51 1.09 2.90
C PRO A 313 1.35 1.81 1.84
N ASN A 314 1.05 1.59 0.56
CA ASN A 314 1.80 2.18 -0.52
C ASN A 314 1.55 3.71 -0.57
N PRO A 315 2.58 4.56 -0.36
CA PRO A 315 2.41 6.01 -0.37
C PRO A 315 2.05 6.55 -1.76
N LEU A 316 2.33 5.80 -2.83
CA LEU A 316 1.96 6.14 -4.21
C LEU A 316 0.51 5.79 -4.56
N GLN A 317 -0.20 5.05 -3.70
CA GLN A 317 -1.56 4.57 -3.96
C GLN A 317 -2.59 5.69 -3.78
N GLY A 318 -3.43 5.90 -4.81
CA GLY A 318 -4.51 6.87 -4.81
C GLY A 318 -4.77 7.44 -6.21
N LEU A 319 -6.06 7.60 -6.54
CA LEU A 319 -6.45 8.15 -7.83
C LEU A 319 -6.22 9.67 -7.89
N ARG A 320 -6.45 10.40 -6.79
CA ARG A 320 -6.28 11.87 -6.71
C ARG A 320 -5.30 12.33 -5.65
N LYS A 321 -4.63 11.41 -4.95
CA LYS A 321 -3.64 11.81 -3.95
C LYS A 321 -2.49 12.57 -4.61
N PRO A 322 -2.00 13.64 -3.96
CA PRO A 322 -0.77 14.28 -4.42
C PRO A 322 0.37 13.26 -4.40
N SER A 323 1.30 13.37 -5.35
CA SER A 323 2.50 12.54 -5.33
C SER A 323 3.22 12.72 -3.99
N PRO A 324 3.55 11.63 -3.28
CA PRO A 324 4.32 11.73 -2.05
C PRO A 324 5.74 12.26 -2.33
N PRO A 325 6.52 12.58 -1.28
CA PRO A 325 7.95 12.83 -1.41
C PRO A 325 8.64 11.72 -2.22
N ARG A 326 9.67 12.08 -3.00
CA ARG A 326 10.33 11.14 -3.94
C ARG A 326 11.02 9.97 -3.25
N ASP A 327 11.48 10.20 -2.04
CA ASP A 327 12.11 9.23 -1.15
C ASP A 327 11.10 8.33 -0.41
N ALA A 328 9.79 8.62 -0.48
CA ALA A 328 8.77 7.79 0.16
C ALA A 328 8.71 6.38 -0.45
N ALA A 329 8.73 6.29 -1.79
CA ALA A 329 8.82 5.03 -2.52
C ALA A 329 9.19 5.25 -4.01
N LEU A 330 9.94 4.31 -4.58
CA LEU A 330 10.17 4.21 -6.03
C LEU A 330 9.14 3.27 -6.67
N MET A 331 8.79 3.54 -7.92
CA MET A 331 8.06 2.59 -8.74
C MET A 331 8.99 1.45 -9.15
N VAL A 332 8.50 0.21 -9.17
CA VAL A 332 9.29 -0.95 -9.59
C VAL A 332 8.46 -1.83 -10.53
N ALA A 333 9.07 -2.23 -11.64
CA ALA A 333 8.54 -3.24 -12.55
C ALA A 333 9.66 -4.16 -13.00
N ARG A 334 9.32 -5.40 -13.34
CA ARG A 334 10.30 -6.35 -13.87
C ARG A 334 10.05 -6.78 -15.31
N LEU A 335 11.14 -6.92 -16.05
CA LEU A 335 11.21 -7.58 -17.35
C LEU A 335 11.83 -8.96 -17.15
N ASP A 336 10.97 -9.94 -16.91
CA ASP A 336 11.34 -11.34 -16.72
C ASP A 336 10.23 -12.26 -17.25
N GLY A 337 10.55 -13.53 -17.45
CA GLY A 337 9.65 -14.51 -18.04
C GLY A 337 10.25 -15.92 -17.97
N PRO A 338 9.64 -16.92 -18.64
CA PRO A 338 10.21 -18.25 -18.68
C PRO A 338 11.53 -18.30 -19.47
N ASP A 339 11.65 -17.48 -20.51
CA ASP A 339 12.75 -17.49 -21.48
C ASP A 339 13.10 -16.06 -21.98
N PRO A 340 14.36 -15.75 -22.33
CA PRO A 340 14.76 -14.44 -22.84
C PRO A 340 13.98 -13.97 -24.07
N THR A 341 13.60 -14.85 -24.99
CA THR A 341 12.86 -14.49 -26.21
C THR A 341 11.48 -13.90 -25.89
N ILE A 342 10.84 -14.39 -24.81
CA ILE A 342 9.56 -13.84 -24.33
C ILE A 342 9.76 -12.42 -23.80
N ILE A 343 10.86 -12.16 -23.09
CA ILE A 343 11.16 -10.82 -22.56
C ILE A 343 11.45 -9.84 -23.70
N GLU A 344 12.19 -10.26 -24.71
CA GLU A 344 12.37 -9.48 -25.93
C GLU A 344 11.05 -9.18 -26.63
N ARG A 345 10.18 -10.19 -26.73
CA ARG A 345 8.84 -10.04 -27.28
C ARG A 345 8.05 -9.00 -26.48
N MET A 346 7.99 -9.11 -25.15
CA MET A 346 7.30 -8.15 -24.27
C MET A 346 7.72 -6.71 -24.53
N MET A 347 9.03 -6.44 -24.62
CA MET A 347 9.55 -5.10 -24.92
C MET A 347 9.12 -4.61 -26.30
N THR A 348 9.24 -5.45 -27.33
CA THR A 348 8.89 -5.05 -28.70
C THR A 348 7.38 -4.94 -28.92
N ASP A 349 6.58 -5.71 -28.20
CA ASP A 349 5.12 -5.70 -28.23
C ASP A 349 4.57 -4.44 -27.58
N ALA A 350 5.14 -4.03 -26.43
CA ALA A 350 4.82 -2.76 -25.79
C ALA A 350 5.02 -1.58 -26.76
N LEU A 351 6.20 -1.51 -27.38
CA LEU A 351 6.53 -0.48 -28.37
C LEU A 351 5.64 -0.55 -29.62
N HIS A 352 5.25 -1.75 -30.05
CA HIS A 352 4.35 -1.91 -31.18
C HIS A 352 2.94 -1.39 -30.86
N ALA A 353 2.39 -1.76 -29.71
CA ALA A 353 1.06 -1.35 -29.28
C ALA A 353 0.99 0.17 -29.04
N GLU A 354 2.04 0.80 -28.52
CA GLU A 354 2.10 2.28 -28.42
C GLU A 354 2.01 2.97 -29.80
N ARG A 355 2.68 2.42 -30.81
CA ARG A 355 2.67 2.97 -32.18
C ARG A 355 1.38 2.68 -32.94
N SER A 356 0.78 1.52 -32.72
CA SER A 356 -0.37 1.04 -33.50
C SER A 356 -1.72 1.26 -32.82
N GLY A 357 -1.72 1.37 -31.48
CA GLY A 357 -2.88 1.29 -30.60
C GLY A 357 -3.26 -0.17 -30.32
N LEU A 358 -3.34 -0.55 -29.05
CA LEU A 358 -3.84 -1.87 -28.65
C LEU A 358 -5.34 -1.98 -29.01
N ARG A 359 -5.71 -3.08 -29.66
CA ARG A 359 -7.09 -3.42 -30.06
C ARG A 359 -7.34 -4.89 -29.78
N GLY A 360 -8.60 -5.24 -29.56
CA GLY A 360 -9.03 -6.62 -29.28
C GLY A 360 -10.13 -6.63 -28.22
N THR A 361 -10.41 -7.80 -27.70
CA THR A 361 -11.49 -8.03 -26.72
C THR A 361 -10.94 -7.96 -25.30
N PHE A 362 -11.73 -7.41 -24.39
CA PHE A 362 -11.52 -7.52 -22.95
C PHE A 362 -12.31 -8.73 -22.42
N TYR A 363 -11.59 -9.77 -22.01
CA TYR A 363 -12.15 -10.94 -21.34
C TYR A 363 -12.10 -10.75 -19.82
N ILE A 364 -13.25 -10.87 -19.17
CA ILE A 364 -13.41 -10.70 -17.73
C ILE A 364 -14.05 -11.97 -17.17
N ASP A 365 -13.33 -12.66 -16.29
CA ASP A 365 -13.72 -13.93 -15.69
C ASP A 365 -14.13 -13.71 -14.23
N ALA A 366 -15.42 -13.44 -14.01
CA ALA A 366 -16.03 -13.33 -12.71
C ALA A 366 -16.76 -14.63 -12.35
N ARG A 367 -17.30 -14.76 -11.13
CA ARG A 367 -17.98 -15.97 -10.64
C ARG A 367 -19.42 -15.72 -10.21
N GLY A 368 -19.91 -14.48 -10.31
CA GLY A 368 -21.29 -14.14 -9.97
C GLY A 368 -21.60 -14.35 -8.48
N LEU A 369 -20.63 -14.10 -7.59
CA LEU A 369 -20.77 -14.35 -6.17
C LEU A 369 -21.88 -13.49 -5.53
N THR A 370 -22.71 -14.13 -4.70
CA THR A 370 -23.86 -13.49 -4.03
C THR A 370 -23.72 -13.37 -2.52
N LYS A 371 -22.78 -14.11 -1.92
CA LYS A 371 -22.52 -14.09 -0.48
C LYS A 371 -21.86 -12.78 -0.07
N ASP A 372 -22.34 -12.16 1.01
CA ASP A 372 -21.84 -10.86 1.46
C ASP A 372 -20.53 -10.98 2.25
N ASP A 373 -19.42 -11.18 1.52
CA ASP A 373 -18.06 -11.23 2.05
C ASP A 373 -17.06 -10.50 1.13
N GLU A 374 -15.78 -10.48 1.53
CA GLU A 374 -14.71 -9.80 0.79
C GLU A 374 -14.54 -10.31 -0.65
N TYR A 375 -14.87 -11.58 -0.89
CA TYR A 375 -14.83 -12.18 -2.22
C TYR A 375 -15.84 -11.49 -3.15
N ARG A 376 -17.08 -11.29 -2.69
CA ARG A 376 -18.09 -10.57 -3.48
C ARG A 376 -17.68 -9.15 -3.83
N VAL A 377 -16.87 -8.49 -3.01
CA VAL A 377 -16.38 -7.13 -3.31
C VAL A 377 -15.56 -7.13 -4.61
N TYR A 378 -14.65 -8.09 -4.78
CA TYR A 378 -13.84 -8.20 -6.01
C TYR A 378 -14.64 -8.76 -7.20
N ASP A 379 -15.54 -9.71 -6.98
CA ASP A 379 -16.43 -10.20 -8.06
C ASP A 379 -17.28 -9.07 -8.66
N ARG A 380 -17.86 -8.26 -7.78
CA ARG A 380 -18.66 -7.09 -8.15
C ARG A 380 -17.81 -6.06 -8.88
N ASP A 381 -16.55 -5.87 -8.47
CA ASP A 381 -15.63 -4.96 -9.14
C ASP A 381 -15.33 -5.40 -10.58
N LEU A 382 -15.15 -6.70 -10.83
CA LEU A 382 -15.02 -7.26 -12.19
C LEU A 382 -16.28 -7.02 -13.02
N ALA A 383 -17.47 -7.22 -12.45
CA ALA A 383 -18.73 -6.93 -13.13
C ALA A 383 -18.88 -5.42 -13.43
N ALA A 384 -18.48 -4.55 -12.50
CA ALA A 384 -18.50 -3.10 -12.68
C ALA A 384 -17.52 -2.65 -13.76
N LEU A 385 -16.32 -3.22 -13.81
CA LEU A 385 -15.33 -3.00 -14.88
C LEU A 385 -15.89 -3.39 -16.25
N ALA A 386 -16.58 -4.53 -16.34
CA ALA A 386 -17.20 -4.98 -17.58
C ALA A 386 -18.28 -3.99 -18.06
N GLU A 387 -19.14 -3.54 -17.15
CA GLU A 387 -20.20 -2.58 -17.46
C GLU A 387 -19.64 -1.20 -17.85
N TRP A 388 -18.65 -0.70 -17.10
CA TRP A 388 -17.93 0.52 -17.42
C TRP A 388 -17.35 0.46 -18.83
N THR A 389 -16.64 -0.62 -19.14
CA THR A 389 -15.99 -0.78 -20.45
C THR A 389 -17.01 -0.82 -21.58
N ARG A 390 -18.14 -1.53 -21.41
CA ARG A 390 -19.22 -1.60 -22.43
C ARG A 390 -19.89 -0.25 -22.68
N THR A 391 -20.11 0.54 -21.63
CA THR A 391 -20.88 1.78 -21.70
C THR A 391 -20.05 3.00 -22.06
N ARG A 392 -18.73 2.96 -21.79
CA ARG A 392 -17.83 4.10 -21.97
C ARG A 392 -16.81 3.93 -23.09
N THR A 393 -16.68 2.73 -23.66
CA THR A 393 -15.67 2.44 -24.69
C THR A 393 -16.27 1.71 -25.88
N VAL A 394 -15.47 1.57 -26.94
CA VAL A 394 -15.78 0.71 -28.10
C VAL A 394 -15.11 -0.67 -28.02
N ILE A 395 -14.44 -0.98 -26.90
CA ILE A 395 -13.73 -2.25 -26.71
C ILE A 395 -14.77 -3.36 -26.52
N PRO A 396 -14.74 -4.44 -27.33
CA PRO A 396 -15.60 -5.60 -27.10
C PRO A 396 -15.34 -6.22 -25.72
N VAL A 397 -16.39 -6.58 -25.00
CA VAL A 397 -16.29 -7.16 -23.64
C VAL A 397 -17.01 -8.50 -23.56
N VAL A 398 -16.29 -9.53 -23.12
CA VAL A 398 -16.85 -10.83 -22.74
C VAL A 398 -16.74 -10.96 -21.23
N LEU A 399 -17.89 -11.02 -20.55
CA LEU A 399 -17.97 -11.27 -19.11
C LEU A 399 -18.46 -12.70 -18.91
N ASP A 400 -17.66 -13.54 -18.26
CA ASP A 400 -18.11 -14.78 -17.67
C ASP A 400 -18.47 -14.55 -16.21
N GLN A 401 -19.54 -15.19 -15.73
CA GLN A 401 -19.96 -15.16 -14.33
C GLN A 401 -20.16 -16.58 -13.79
N ARG A 402 -19.70 -17.60 -14.52
CA ARG A 402 -19.80 -19.00 -14.11
C ARG A 402 -18.59 -19.36 -13.26
N GLU A 403 -18.72 -20.42 -12.48
CA GLU A 403 -17.63 -20.86 -11.61
C GLU A 403 -16.35 -21.33 -12.36
N PRO A 404 -16.43 -22.09 -13.47
CA PRO A 404 -15.24 -22.49 -14.21
C PRO A 404 -14.61 -21.30 -14.93
N VAL A 405 -13.27 -21.28 -14.95
CA VAL A 405 -12.53 -20.31 -15.79
C VAL A 405 -12.78 -20.56 -17.27
N PHE A 406 -12.49 -19.56 -18.10
CA PHE A 406 -12.55 -19.69 -19.57
C PHE A 406 -11.87 -20.97 -20.07
N ALA A 407 -12.53 -21.67 -20.99
CA ALA A 407 -12.02 -22.90 -21.56
C ALA A 407 -10.85 -22.65 -22.53
N GLU A 408 -10.05 -23.68 -22.79
CA GLU A 408 -8.94 -23.64 -23.75
C GLU A 408 -9.37 -23.09 -25.11
N GLY A 409 -8.60 -22.14 -25.65
CA GLY A 409 -8.85 -21.47 -26.94
C GLY A 409 -10.14 -20.66 -27.04
N SER A 410 -10.90 -20.47 -25.96
CA SER A 410 -12.21 -19.80 -26.01
C SER A 410 -12.16 -18.27 -26.08
N CYS A 411 -10.97 -17.68 -25.92
CA CYS A 411 -10.77 -16.23 -25.86
C CYS A 411 -9.83 -15.72 -26.99
N PRO A 412 -10.25 -15.76 -28.27
CA PRO A 412 -9.45 -15.23 -29.36
C PRO A 412 -9.34 -13.70 -29.33
N GLY A 413 -8.21 -13.16 -29.81
CA GLY A 413 -8.00 -11.72 -29.94
C GLY A 413 -8.08 -10.97 -28.60
N ALA A 414 -7.52 -11.55 -27.54
CA ALA A 414 -7.56 -10.98 -26.20
C ALA A 414 -6.58 -9.80 -26.09
N ALA A 415 -7.11 -8.59 -25.96
CA ALA A 415 -6.31 -7.38 -25.68
C ALA A 415 -6.12 -7.18 -24.18
N LEU A 416 -7.17 -7.43 -23.40
CA LEU A 416 -7.15 -7.29 -21.95
C LEU A 416 -7.77 -8.52 -21.30
N TYR A 417 -7.24 -8.92 -20.14
CA TYR A 417 -7.79 -10.02 -19.34
C TYR A 417 -7.74 -9.72 -17.85
N CYS A 418 -8.84 -9.99 -17.13
CA CYS A 418 -8.84 -10.07 -15.68
C CYS A 418 -9.77 -11.17 -15.22
N GLY A 419 -9.37 -11.95 -14.20
CA GLY A 419 -10.16 -13.09 -13.80
C GLY A 419 -9.82 -13.70 -12.46
N TRP A 420 -10.68 -14.60 -11.97
CA TRP A 420 -10.48 -15.38 -10.73
C TRP A 420 -11.44 -16.59 -10.68
N TYR A 421 -11.20 -17.70 -9.99
CA TYR A 421 -10.07 -18.11 -9.15
C TYR A 421 -9.67 -19.54 -9.51
N SER A 422 -8.45 -19.75 -10.02
CA SER A 422 -7.91 -21.09 -10.36
C SER A 422 -6.43 -21.19 -10.01
N LEU A 423 -6.13 -21.37 -8.71
CA LEU A 423 -4.76 -21.32 -8.21
C LEU A 423 -3.81 -22.33 -8.85
N ALA A 424 -2.69 -21.84 -9.39
CA ALA A 424 -1.61 -22.58 -10.05
C ALA A 424 -2.11 -23.57 -11.12
N LYS A 425 -3.22 -23.21 -11.77
CA LYS A 425 -3.91 -23.99 -12.80
C LYS A 425 -4.29 -23.08 -13.97
N TYR A 426 -3.26 -22.52 -14.60
CA TYR A 426 -3.39 -21.76 -15.83
C TYR A 426 -4.05 -22.61 -16.93
N VAL A 427 -5.06 -22.05 -17.57
CA VAL A 427 -5.72 -22.61 -18.75
C VAL A 427 -5.36 -21.72 -19.94
N PRO A 428 -4.83 -22.26 -21.05
CA PRO A 428 -4.48 -21.49 -22.25
C PRO A 428 -5.74 -21.12 -23.04
N ALA A 429 -6.58 -20.28 -22.44
CA ALA A 429 -7.84 -19.84 -23.02
C ALA A 429 -7.64 -18.78 -24.11
N PHE A 430 -6.53 -18.05 -24.07
CA PHE A 430 -6.36 -16.79 -24.79
C PHE A 430 -5.47 -16.94 -26.02
N THR A 431 -5.88 -16.31 -27.12
CA THR A 431 -4.94 -15.86 -28.16
C THR A 431 -4.72 -14.37 -27.93
N PHE A 432 -3.61 -14.02 -27.28
CA PHE A 432 -3.32 -12.64 -26.91
C PHE A 432 -2.95 -11.79 -28.12
N GLU A 433 -3.52 -10.59 -28.18
CA GLU A 433 -3.12 -9.55 -29.13
C GLU A 433 -1.75 -8.99 -28.75
N ARG A 434 -1.04 -8.48 -29.75
CA ARG A 434 0.30 -7.94 -29.54
C ARG A 434 0.25 -6.72 -28.63
N GLY A 435 0.84 -6.85 -27.43
CA GLY A 435 0.78 -5.83 -26.37
C GLY A 435 -0.31 -6.07 -25.33
N ALA A 436 -0.96 -7.23 -25.31
CA ALA A 436 -2.01 -7.52 -24.34
C ALA A 436 -1.53 -7.43 -22.89
N VAL A 437 -2.44 -7.01 -22.02
CA VAL A 437 -2.20 -6.91 -20.57
C VAL A 437 -3.25 -7.73 -19.84
N GLY A 438 -2.83 -8.59 -18.93
CA GLY A 438 -3.80 -9.29 -18.10
C GLY A 438 -3.24 -9.76 -16.78
N TYR A 439 -4.11 -9.91 -15.78
CA TYR A 439 -3.73 -10.53 -14.52
C TYR A 439 -4.85 -11.42 -13.97
N HIS A 440 -4.47 -12.44 -13.22
CA HIS A 440 -5.38 -13.37 -12.57
C HIS A 440 -5.27 -13.23 -11.06
N ILE A 441 -6.41 -13.09 -10.38
CA ILE A 441 -6.48 -12.94 -8.93
C ILE A 441 -6.44 -14.33 -8.32
N ALA A 442 -5.22 -14.81 -8.02
CA ALA A 442 -4.98 -15.99 -7.21
C ALA A 442 -3.62 -15.92 -6.52
N SER A 443 -3.47 -16.61 -5.40
CA SER A 443 -2.23 -16.64 -4.62
C SER A 443 -1.11 -17.37 -5.36
N PHE A 444 0.16 -17.00 -5.08
CA PHE A 444 1.37 -17.61 -5.65
C PHE A 444 1.54 -17.55 -7.19
N GLU A 445 0.72 -16.80 -7.94
CA GLU A 445 0.77 -16.82 -9.42
C GLU A 445 2.04 -16.21 -10.03
N LEU A 446 2.84 -15.50 -9.23
CA LEU A 446 4.19 -15.06 -9.56
C LEU A 446 5.24 -15.82 -8.73
N GLY A 447 4.93 -17.03 -8.28
CA GLY A 447 5.80 -17.80 -7.40
C GLY A 447 7.09 -18.29 -8.07
N SER A 448 7.12 -18.39 -9.40
CA SER A 448 8.31 -18.57 -10.23
C SER A 448 7.93 -18.34 -11.70
N LEU A 449 8.84 -17.75 -12.48
CA LEU A 449 8.67 -17.60 -13.93
C LEU A 449 9.50 -18.60 -14.74
N SER A 450 10.70 -18.96 -14.25
CA SER A 450 11.67 -19.76 -15.00
C SER A 450 12.08 -21.07 -14.32
N ARG A 451 11.89 -21.22 -13.00
CA ARG A 451 12.42 -22.36 -12.21
C ARG A 451 11.37 -23.38 -11.78
N SER A 452 10.10 -23.17 -12.12
CA SER A 452 9.01 -24.09 -11.80
C SER A 452 8.26 -24.52 -13.06
N ASN A 453 7.77 -25.76 -13.04
CA ASN A 453 6.86 -26.32 -14.04
C ASN A 453 5.38 -26.18 -13.63
N LYS A 454 5.08 -25.55 -12.49
CA LYS A 454 3.69 -25.28 -12.10
C LYS A 454 3.03 -24.36 -13.14
N ALA A 455 1.76 -24.61 -13.39
CA ALA A 455 0.95 -23.84 -14.32
C ALA A 455 0.49 -22.52 -13.68
N TYR A 456 1.44 -21.68 -13.26
CA TYR A 456 1.12 -20.36 -12.74
C TYR A 456 0.58 -19.45 -13.85
N TRP A 457 -0.41 -18.62 -13.52
CA TRP A 457 -1.08 -17.73 -14.46
C TRP A 457 -0.14 -16.68 -15.05
N CYS A 458 0.70 -16.02 -14.24
CA CYS A 458 1.65 -15.04 -14.77
C CYS A 458 2.60 -15.69 -15.79
N ARG A 459 3.15 -16.86 -15.46
CA ARG A 459 4.02 -17.61 -16.38
C ARG A 459 3.28 -18.03 -17.64
N GLY A 460 2.06 -18.56 -17.50
CA GLY A 460 1.22 -19.03 -18.58
C GLY A 460 0.85 -17.93 -19.57
N MET A 461 0.31 -16.81 -19.07
CA MET A 461 -0.06 -15.66 -19.90
C MET A 461 1.14 -15.07 -20.66
N LEU A 462 2.30 -14.97 -19.99
CA LEU A 462 3.54 -14.53 -20.66
C LEU A 462 4.01 -15.54 -21.71
N THR A 463 3.79 -16.84 -21.50
CA THR A 463 4.10 -17.84 -22.54
C THR A 463 3.19 -17.65 -23.76
N ASP A 464 1.90 -17.42 -23.52
CA ASP A 464 0.86 -17.37 -24.56
C ASP A 464 0.74 -16.03 -25.30
N GLY A 465 1.51 -15.01 -24.91
CA GLY A 465 1.60 -13.78 -25.71
C GLY A 465 1.36 -12.48 -24.97
N ALA A 466 0.93 -12.51 -23.70
CA ALA A 466 0.77 -11.28 -22.93
C ALA A 466 2.10 -10.50 -22.85
N ALA A 467 2.02 -9.19 -22.97
CA ALA A 467 3.16 -8.28 -22.83
C ALA A 467 3.37 -7.84 -21.37
N ALA A 468 2.30 -7.89 -20.55
CA ALA A 468 2.38 -7.58 -19.14
C ALA A 468 1.37 -8.38 -18.29
N THR A 469 1.76 -8.63 -17.05
CA THR A 469 0.94 -9.22 -15.99
C THR A 469 1.38 -8.70 -14.63
N LEU A 470 0.59 -8.94 -13.60
CA LEU A 470 1.01 -8.78 -12.21
C LEU A 470 0.55 -9.97 -11.40
N GLY A 471 1.19 -10.23 -10.26
CA GLY A 471 0.73 -11.28 -9.38
C GLY A 471 1.59 -11.45 -8.14
N PRO A 472 1.12 -12.30 -7.21
CA PRO A 472 1.78 -12.48 -5.94
C PRO A 472 2.87 -13.55 -5.99
N THR A 473 4.01 -13.29 -5.37
CA THR A 473 5.14 -14.22 -5.26
C THR A 473 4.92 -15.28 -4.15
N SER A 474 4.03 -14.97 -3.19
CA SER A 474 3.59 -15.82 -2.07
C SER A 474 2.08 -15.63 -1.81
N GLU A 475 1.55 -15.92 -0.62
CA GLU A 475 0.12 -15.72 -0.26
C GLU A 475 -0.18 -14.24 0.07
N PRO A 476 -0.94 -13.49 -0.74
CA PRO A 476 -1.06 -12.04 -0.57
C PRO A 476 -2.25 -11.57 0.28
N TYR A 477 -3.25 -12.42 0.58
CA TYR A 477 -4.63 -11.99 0.87
C TYR A 477 -5.28 -11.22 -0.31
N LEU A 478 -6.61 -11.28 -0.39
CA LEU A 478 -7.35 -10.73 -1.53
C LEU A 478 -7.18 -9.20 -1.65
N SER A 479 -7.17 -8.48 -0.53
CA SER A 479 -7.08 -7.02 -0.48
C SER A 479 -5.78 -6.43 -1.01
N ALA A 480 -4.75 -7.24 -1.25
CA ALA A 480 -3.48 -6.78 -1.79
C ALA A 480 -3.49 -6.62 -3.31
N PHE A 481 -4.47 -7.18 -4.03
CA PHE A 481 -4.54 -7.00 -5.47
C PHE A 481 -5.05 -5.60 -5.81
N PRO A 482 -4.48 -4.94 -6.84
CA PRO A 482 -5.12 -3.79 -7.46
C PRO A 482 -6.58 -4.10 -7.80
N ARG A 483 -7.49 -3.17 -7.53
CA ARG A 483 -8.88 -3.30 -7.97
C ARG A 483 -8.91 -3.31 -9.51
N PRO A 484 -9.51 -4.33 -10.15
CA PRO A 484 -9.62 -4.39 -11.61
C PRO A 484 -10.15 -3.11 -12.25
N SER A 485 -11.23 -2.55 -11.70
CA SER A 485 -11.85 -1.33 -12.22
C SER A 485 -10.89 -0.14 -12.22
N GLU A 486 -10.06 0.00 -11.19
CA GLU A 486 -9.08 1.08 -11.06
C GLU A 486 -7.86 0.85 -11.96
N PHE A 487 -7.28 -0.34 -11.94
CA PHE A 487 -6.05 -0.63 -12.70
C PHE A 487 -6.28 -0.55 -14.21
N PHE A 488 -7.28 -1.28 -14.74
CA PHE A 488 -7.60 -1.23 -16.16
C PHE A 488 -8.26 0.09 -16.54
N GLY A 489 -9.02 0.69 -15.61
CA GLY A 489 -9.60 2.01 -15.77
C GLY A 489 -8.54 3.07 -16.10
N LEU A 490 -7.49 3.15 -15.28
CA LEU A 490 -6.33 4.02 -15.49
C LEU A 490 -5.55 3.64 -16.76
N LEU A 491 -5.30 2.34 -16.99
CA LEU A 491 -4.55 1.90 -18.16
C LEU A 491 -5.21 2.34 -19.48
N MET A 492 -6.54 2.25 -19.56
CA MET A 492 -7.31 2.67 -20.73
C MET A 492 -7.30 4.18 -20.96
N THR A 493 -7.04 5.02 -19.94
CA THR A 493 -6.83 6.46 -20.19
C THR A 493 -5.68 6.72 -21.15
N GLY A 494 -4.73 5.79 -21.23
CA GLY A 494 -3.53 5.91 -22.04
C GLY A 494 -2.59 7.01 -21.56
N GLU A 495 -2.89 7.77 -20.50
CA GLU A 495 -2.07 8.90 -20.03
C GLU A 495 -0.91 8.45 -19.15
N LEU A 496 -1.16 7.50 -18.25
CA LEU A 496 -0.17 6.94 -17.33
C LEU A 496 0.54 5.73 -17.95
N THR A 497 1.79 5.51 -17.57
CA THR A 497 2.50 4.26 -17.92
C THR A 497 1.99 3.08 -17.11
N LEU A 498 2.31 1.86 -17.53
CA LEU A 498 1.94 0.62 -16.86
C LEU A 498 2.35 0.63 -15.37
N VAL A 499 3.59 1.05 -15.07
CA VAL A 499 4.07 1.10 -13.68
C VAL A 499 3.40 2.21 -12.87
N GLU A 500 3.04 3.33 -13.49
CA GLU A 500 2.27 4.39 -12.82
C GLU A 500 0.84 3.93 -12.48
N CYS A 501 0.20 3.17 -13.39
CA CYS A 501 -1.10 2.53 -13.12
C CYS A 501 -1.00 1.55 -11.96
N PHE A 502 0.03 0.69 -11.96
CA PHE A 502 0.29 -0.25 -10.87
C PHE A 502 0.55 0.48 -9.55
N ALA A 503 1.44 1.47 -9.53
CA ALA A 503 1.78 2.20 -8.31
C ALA A 503 0.58 2.94 -7.70
N ARG A 504 -0.34 3.48 -8.52
CA ARG A 504 -1.55 4.16 -8.03
C ARG A 504 -2.61 3.22 -7.49
N THR A 505 -2.58 1.95 -7.83
CA THR A 505 -3.65 0.98 -7.52
C THR A 505 -3.18 -0.17 -6.65
N ASN A 506 -1.88 -0.42 -6.55
CA ASN A 506 -1.27 -1.39 -5.67
C ASN A 506 -1.39 -0.91 -4.21
N PRO A 507 -2.14 -1.59 -3.33
CA PRO A 507 -2.41 -1.10 -1.97
C PRO A 507 -1.19 -1.12 -1.06
N PHE A 508 -0.25 -2.05 -1.28
CA PHE A 508 0.76 -2.42 -0.28
C PHE A 508 2.17 -2.57 -0.85
N LEU A 509 3.16 -2.08 -0.10
CA LEU A 509 4.60 -2.33 -0.24
C LEU A 509 5.11 -3.22 0.90
N SER A 510 6.36 -3.69 0.81
CA SER A 510 6.88 -4.76 1.68
C SER A 510 5.89 -5.94 1.75
N TRP A 511 5.34 -6.29 0.58
CA TRP A 511 4.32 -7.32 0.46
C TRP A 511 4.56 -8.15 -0.80
N ARG A 512 3.61 -9.00 -1.17
CA ARG A 512 3.88 -10.13 -2.08
C ARG A 512 3.58 -9.83 -3.55
N ILE A 513 3.02 -8.69 -3.92
CA ILE A 513 2.63 -8.38 -5.31
C ILE A 513 3.79 -7.72 -6.06
N ALA A 514 4.03 -8.16 -7.30
CA ALA A 514 4.94 -7.48 -8.23
C ALA A 514 4.34 -7.39 -9.65
N LEU A 515 4.79 -6.37 -10.38
CA LEU A 515 4.42 -6.10 -11.77
C LEU A 515 5.48 -6.67 -12.72
N VAL A 516 5.04 -7.41 -13.74
CA VAL A 516 5.88 -7.94 -14.83
C VAL A 516 5.47 -7.29 -16.14
N GLY A 517 6.36 -6.51 -16.75
CA GLY A 517 6.10 -5.78 -17.99
C GLY A 517 7.03 -4.59 -18.14
N ASP A 518 6.99 -3.98 -19.33
CA ASP A 518 7.72 -2.74 -19.59
C ASP A 518 7.10 -1.58 -18.77
N PRO A 519 7.84 -0.95 -17.85
CA PRO A 519 7.29 0.08 -16.95
C PRO A 519 6.80 1.33 -17.68
N LEU A 520 7.36 1.64 -18.86
CA LEU A 520 6.99 2.80 -19.67
C LEU A 520 5.81 2.50 -20.60
N TYR A 521 5.30 1.27 -20.60
CA TYR A 521 4.30 0.83 -21.54
C TYR A 521 2.98 1.61 -21.43
N ARG A 522 2.48 2.13 -22.55
CA ARG A 522 1.18 2.81 -22.67
C ARG A 522 0.31 2.24 -23.81
N PRO A 523 -0.42 1.13 -23.60
CA PRO A 523 -1.19 0.44 -24.64
C PRO A 523 -2.19 1.33 -25.39
N PHE A 524 -2.77 2.31 -24.68
CA PHE A 524 -3.85 3.16 -25.19
C PHE A 524 -3.42 4.60 -25.48
N ALA A 525 -2.12 4.93 -25.43
CA ALA A 525 -1.64 6.31 -25.67
C ALA A 525 -2.09 6.90 -27.01
N LYS A 526 -2.23 6.06 -28.05
CA LYS A 526 -2.63 6.50 -29.38
C LYS A 526 -4.13 6.72 -29.54
N ASN A 527 -4.94 5.83 -28.96
CA ASN A 527 -6.39 5.81 -29.10
C ASN A 527 -7.04 5.55 -27.73
N PRO A 528 -6.95 6.49 -26.79
CA PRO A 528 -7.54 6.31 -25.46
C PRO A 528 -9.08 6.34 -25.59
N PRO A 529 -9.82 5.40 -24.97
CA PRO A 529 -11.29 5.44 -24.98
C PRO A 529 -11.87 6.64 -24.23
N TYR A 530 -11.16 7.16 -23.24
CA TYR A 530 -11.55 8.33 -22.44
C TYR A 530 -10.31 8.99 -21.82
N SER A 531 -10.41 10.25 -21.36
CA SER A 531 -9.33 10.95 -20.65
C SER A 531 -9.22 10.52 -19.19
N LEU A 532 -8.08 10.82 -18.56
CA LEU A 532 -7.89 10.65 -17.13
C LEU A 532 -8.91 11.45 -16.33
N ASP A 533 -9.17 12.71 -16.69
CA ASP A 533 -10.16 13.55 -16.00
C ASP A 533 -11.56 12.90 -16.02
N ALA A 534 -12.00 12.40 -17.17
CA ALA A 534 -13.30 11.74 -17.30
C ALA A 534 -13.38 10.44 -16.47
N PHE A 535 -12.28 9.69 -16.39
CA PHE A 535 -12.20 8.51 -15.53
C PHE A 535 -12.29 8.89 -14.05
N LEU A 536 -11.52 9.89 -13.62
CA LEU A 536 -11.51 10.37 -12.26
C LEU A 536 -12.91 10.87 -11.87
N GLU A 537 -13.52 11.78 -12.63
CA GLU A 537 -14.87 12.30 -12.37
C GLU A 537 -15.92 11.22 -12.07
N ALA A 538 -15.84 10.08 -12.77
CA ALA A 538 -16.78 8.97 -12.59
C ALA A 538 -16.46 8.04 -11.40
N HIS A 539 -15.27 8.13 -10.82
CA HIS A 539 -14.81 7.34 -9.68
C HIS A 539 -14.51 8.28 -8.50
N PRO A 540 -15.54 8.84 -7.82
CA PRO A 540 -15.31 9.68 -6.65
C PRO A 540 -14.53 8.88 -5.60
N GLU A 541 -13.60 9.52 -4.90
CA GLU A 541 -12.90 8.85 -3.80
C GLU A 541 -13.95 8.39 -2.78
N SER A 542 -13.97 7.08 -2.50
CA SER A 542 -14.61 6.60 -1.28
C SER A 542 -13.89 7.30 -0.13
N GLU A 543 -14.61 8.00 0.73
CA GLU A 543 -14.10 8.29 2.08
C GLU A 543 -13.58 6.94 2.61
N ALA A 544 -12.31 6.89 3.00
CA ALA A 544 -11.75 5.70 3.59
C ALA A 544 -12.64 5.31 4.79
N PRO A 545 -12.96 4.01 4.98
CA PRO A 545 -13.75 3.59 6.13
C PRO A 545 -13.09 3.98 7.46
#